data_AF-A0A2H1VX17-F1
#
_entry.id   AF-A0A2H1VX17-F1
#
_cell.length_a   1.000
_cell.length_b   1.000
_cell.length_c   1.000
_cell.angle_alpha   90.00
_cell.angle_beta   90.00
_cell.angle_gamma   90.00
#
_symmetry.space_group_name_H-M   'P 1'
#
loop_
_entity.id
_entity.type
_entity.pdbx_description
1 polymer ?
#
loop_
_entity_poly.entity_id
_entity_poly.type
_entity_poly.pdbx_seq_one_letter_code
_entity_poly.pdbx_strand_id
1 'polypeptide(L)'
;MPPPGEKKPNQVEQKVVDPEAELSNAVRIYLKLAPQCSVAKRAGGIPQLAPQEKQLSILAHELHETLLCINLARKGQHAVRDANVKSGTRKSIVEYEQLESVLRDERAQQAELDCLNYLAQKNVIELSKKVPTEADELGMIENANNRLRRMENRLDLATKRFCVVNADNKKVREEIHRLLVERNGFNIQWNRTIGKLVKGKMYLMDIFEIASVAFADRDECCRKLEALKWKGLFQLNRDIAEMQAFEGELNHLAKLEEFLRVKGSRRICEADEKEEIKRQEEIQACEQDIAKHDALLDEIFDYAGCERVPLIINRFQISEIENFSCFILLCQVLQESIILRREQDVMKQRIFDQRDLNEAREEQQDKRIAKMTQQLAELRASTQLKQELNNQADATIIKVLKGIDELVKLARCDCTSLLSLLGNHTEVTKWNVSKFLKILETEVKTLIQVAYGAVKPPAPTPKGRKGPAEPPATKLVADPHVEIVRPNRIEKLVPYQPCAYCVEDYIMNLVFETPAVPATKEYVESIFHLEDINTKFEIYTLTIPAKRHPFRGKQD
;
A
#
# COMPACT_ATOMS: atom_id res chain seq x y z
N MET A 1 -110.63 -19.42 -21.29
CA MET A 1 -111.03 -20.52 -22.19
C MET A 1 -110.43 -21.81 -21.66
N PRO A 2 -111.12 -22.95 -21.70
CA PRO A 2 -112.47 -23.23 -21.22
C PRO A 2 -112.48 -24.44 -20.24
N PRO A 3 -113.63 -24.78 -19.63
CA PRO A 3 -113.81 -25.73 -18.51
C PRO A 3 -114.45 -27.04 -19.05
N PRO A 4 -115.49 -27.69 -18.48
CA PRO A 4 -115.89 -28.12 -17.11
C PRO A 4 -116.34 -29.62 -17.08
N GLY A 5 -117.01 -30.07 -16.01
CA GLY A 5 -118.13 -31.04 -16.13
C GLY A 5 -118.12 -32.18 -15.09
N GLU A 6 -118.62 -31.98 -13.87
CA GLU A 6 -120.04 -32.21 -13.46
C GLU A 6 -120.61 -33.61 -13.76
N LYS A 7 -121.06 -34.29 -12.69
CA LYS A 7 -122.38 -34.92 -12.58
C LYS A 7 -122.74 -35.24 -11.12
N LYS A 8 -123.65 -34.43 -10.57
CA LYS A 8 -124.66 -34.81 -9.55
C LYS A 8 -125.73 -35.70 -10.23
N PRO A 9 -126.79 -36.14 -9.53
CA PRO A 9 -126.89 -36.92 -8.29
C PRO A 9 -127.74 -38.19 -8.53
N ASN A 10 -127.86 -39.09 -7.54
CA ASN A 10 -129.05 -39.94 -7.44
C ASN A 10 -129.39 -40.14 -5.96
N GLN A 11 -130.44 -39.44 -5.53
CA GLN A 11 -131.14 -39.67 -4.28
C GLN A 11 -132.07 -40.87 -4.49
N VAL A 12 -132.03 -41.86 -3.59
CA VAL A 12 -133.14 -42.81 -3.40
C VAL A 12 -133.29 -43.09 -1.91
N GLU A 13 -134.27 -42.38 -1.35
CA GLU A 13 -135.35 -42.86 -0.46
C GLU A 13 -135.01 -43.58 0.85
N GLN A 14 -135.24 -42.82 1.91
CA GLN A 14 -135.72 -43.28 3.22
C GLN A 14 -136.96 -44.18 3.08
N LYS A 15 -136.90 -45.37 3.67
CA LYS A 15 -138.07 -46.06 4.22
C LYS A 15 -137.99 -46.00 5.74
N VAL A 16 -138.90 -45.22 6.30
CA VAL A 16 -139.13 -45.04 7.74
C VAL A 16 -139.59 -46.36 8.34
N VAL A 17 -138.98 -46.78 9.45
CA VAL A 17 -139.49 -47.84 10.31
C VAL A 17 -139.43 -47.31 11.75
N ASP A 18 -140.60 -47.13 12.35
CA ASP A 18 -140.81 -46.46 13.63
C ASP A 18 -140.52 -47.41 14.83
N PRO A 19 -139.72 -46.96 15.83
CA PRO A 19 -139.18 -47.79 16.91
C PRO A 19 -140.16 -48.18 18.02
N GLU A 20 -141.40 -47.67 18.04
CA GLU A 20 -142.37 -47.97 19.12
C GLU A 20 -143.37 -49.08 18.76
N ALA A 21 -143.53 -49.42 17.48
CA ALA A 21 -144.50 -50.41 17.02
C ALA A 21 -144.10 -51.87 17.34
N GLU A 22 -142.81 -52.20 17.31
CA GLU A 22 -142.35 -53.55 17.65
C GLU A 22 -142.35 -53.81 19.17
N LEU A 23 -142.07 -52.79 19.99
CA LEU A 23 -142.04 -52.96 21.45
C LEU A 23 -143.43 -53.31 22.01
N SER A 24 -144.49 -52.70 21.46
CA SER A 24 -145.86 -53.05 21.81
C SER A 24 -146.28 -54.44 21.32
N ASN A 25 -145.72 -54.93 20.20
CA ASN A 25 -146.00 -56.28 19.70
C ASN A 25 -145.31 -57.36 20.55
N ALA A 26 -144.09 -57.09 21.03
CA ALA A 26 -143.38 -57.99 21.96
C ALA A 26 -144.07 -58.09 23.33
N VAL A 27 -144.58 -56.97 23.86
CA VAL A 27 -145.30 -56.94 25.16
C VAL A 27 -146.66 -57.65 25.06
N ARG A 28 -147.32 -57.64 23.90
CA ARG A 28 -148.60 -58.35 23.70
C ARG A 28 -148.45 -59.87 23.53
N ILE A 29 -147.32 -60.34 23.01
CA ILE A 29 -147.04 -61.78 22.85
C ILE A 29 -146.75 -62.42 24.22
N TYR A 30 -146.07 -61.72 25.12
CA TYR A 30 -145.80 -62.24 26.47
C TYR A 30 -147.06 -62.38 27.35
N LEU A 31 -148.08 -61.53 27.13
CA LEU A 31 -149.36 -61.60 27.85
C LEU A 31 -150.34 -62.66 27.30
N LYS A 32 -149.97 -63.43 26.26
CA LYS A 32 -150.83 -64.48 25.67
C LYS A 32 -150.31 -65.93 25.86
N LEU A 33 -149.18 -66.15 26.53
CA LEU A 33 -148.59 -67.49 26.66
C LEU A 33 -148.35 -67.98 28.11
N ALA A 34 -148.93 -67.30 29.10
CA ALA A 34 -149.33 -67.92 30.36
C ALA A 34 -150.80 -68.38 30.22
N PRO A 35 -151.24 -69.63 30.51
CA PRO A 35 -150.59 -70.78 31.16
C PRO A 35 -150.82 -72.16 30.46
N GLN A 36 -149.78 -73.01 30.34
CA GLN A 36 -149.95 -74.48 30.35
C GLN A 36 -148.76 -75.14 31.06
N CYS A 37 -149.08 -76.21 31.80
CA CYS A 37 -148.20 -77.12 32.54
C CYS A 37 -147.74 -76.67 33.95
N SER A 38 -148.71 -76.63 34.84
CA SER A 38 -148.60 -77.21 36.19
C SER A 38 -148.36 -78.72 36.09
N VAL A 39 -147.57 -79.33 36.99
CA VAL A 39 -147.97 -80.53 37.76
C VAL A 39 -147.12 -80.62 39.03
N ALA A 40 -147.81 -80.43 40.14
CA ALA A 40 -147.37 -80.82 41.47
C ALA A 40 -147.70 -82.31 41.73
N LYS A 41 -146.81 -82.98 42.47
CA LYS A 41 -147.07 -84.15 43.34
C LYS A 41 -147.40 -85.51 42.70
N ARG A 42 -146.38 -86.36 42.61
CA ARG A 42 -146.31 -87.71 43.24
C ARG A 42 -144.85 -88.16 43.22
N ALA A 43 -144.23 -88.25 44.40
CA ALA A 43 -143.99 -89.48 45.15
C ALA A 43 -142.79 -90.27 44.61
N GLY A 44 -141.88 -90.64 45.51
CA GLY A 44 -140.61 -91.26 45.20
C GLY A 44 -140.72 -92.52 44.33
N GLY A 45 -139.70 -92.70 43.49
CA GLY A 45 -139.48 -93.89 42.68
C GLY A 45 -139.62 -93.66 41.17
N ILE A 46 -138.53 -93.97 40.45
CA ILE A 46 -138.40 -94.35 39.02
C ILE A 46 -137.86 -93.25 38.05
N PRO A 47 -136.89 -93.56 37.16
CA PRO A 47 -135.91 -92.61 36.58
C PRO A 47 -136.21 -92.23 35.12
N GLN A 48 -136.36 -90.93 34.82
CA GLN A 48 -136.35 -90.42 33.43
C GLN A 48 -136.11 -88.90 33.27
N LEU A 49 -135.42 -88.25 34.23
CA LEU A 49 -135.15 -86.79 34.21
C LEU A 49 -133.67 -86.39 33.99
N ALA A 50 -132.74 -87.33 33.81
CA ALA A 50 -131.30 -87.03 33.74
C ALA A 50 -130.78 -86.35 32.43
N PRO A 51 -131.34 -86.58 31.22
CA PRO A 51 -130.78 -85.98 30.01
C PRO A 51 -131.03 -84.48 29.87
N GLN A 52 -132.15 -83.98 30.41
CA GLN A 52 -132.61 -82.61 30.18
C GLN A 52 -131.92 -81.58 31.12
N GLU A 53 -131.49 -81.97 32.32
CA GLU A 53 -130.70 -81.09 33.22
C GLU A 53 -129.30 -80.78 32.66
N LYS A 54 -128.64 -81.73 32.00
CA LYS A 54 -127.33 -81.51 31.38
C LYS A 54 -127.39 -80.44 30.28
N GLN A 55 -128.46 -80.42 29.49
CA GLN A 55 -128.59 -79.51 28.36
C GLN A 55 -128.86 -78.06 28.81
N LEU A 56 -129.61 -77.88 29.89
CA LEU A 56 -129.79 -76.57 30.54
C LEU A 56 -128.50 -76.04 31.17
N SER A 57 -127.67 -76.91 31.75
CA SER A 57 -126.35 -76.52 32.26
C SER A 57 -125.39 -76.05 31.16
N ILE A 58 -125.43 -76.67 29.98
CA ILE A 58 -124.57 -76.27 28.85
C ILE A 58 -125.01 -74.91 28.31
N LEU A 59 -126.33 -74.71 28.11
CA LEU A 59 -126.87 -73.43 27.62
C LEU A 59 -126.61 -72.26 28.59
N ALA A 60 -126.64 -72.51 29.90
CA ALA A 60 -126.28 -71.49 30.88
C ALA A 60 -124.78 -71.10 30.84
N HIS A 61 -123.90 -72.05 30.53
CA HIS A 61 -122.47 -71.79 30.36
C HIS A 61 -122.18 -70.99 29.08
N GLU A 62 -122.83 -71.35 27.97
CA GLU A 62 -122.70 -70.64 26.69
C GLU A 62 -123.22 -69.19 26.78
N LEU A 63 -124.31 -68.94 27.51
CA LEU A 63 -124.78 -67.58 27.79
C LEU A 63 -123.75 -66.76 28.58
N HIS A 64 -123.09 -67.38 29.55
CA HIS A 64 -122.06 -66.72 30.35
C HIS A 64 -120.81 -66.38 29.52
N GLU A 65 -120.35 -67.31 28.67
CA GLU A 65 -119.21 -67.07 27.77
C GLU A 65 -119.50 -65.98 26.74
N THR A 66 -120.70 -65.97 26.15
CA THR A 66 -121.09 -64.94 25.17
C THR A 66 -121.18 -63.55 25.82
N LEU A 67 -121.71 -63.44 27.04
CA LEU A 67 -121.71 -62.19 27.82
C LEU A 67 -120.28 -61.75 28.20
N LEU A 68 -119.36 -62.68 28.46
CA LEU A 68 -117.95 -62.36 28.71
C LEU A 68 -117.28 -61.78 27.46
N CYS A 69 -117.51 -62.39 26.29
CA CYS A 69 -116.98 -61.94 25.01
C CYS A 69 -117.50 -60.54 24.64
N ILE A 70 -118.79 -60.28 24.84
CA ILE A 70 -119.38 -58.95 24.61
C ILE A 70 -118.78 -57.91 25.57
N ASN A 71 -118.58 -58.26 26.84
CA ASN A 71 -117.94 -57.35 27.80
C ASN A 71 -116.46 -57.06 27.45
N LEU A 72 -115.72 -58.05 26.95
CA LEU A 72 -114.34 -57.85 26.50
C LEU A 72 -114.28 -56.97 25.24
N ALA A 73 -115.20 -57.15 24.30
CA ALA A 73 -115.32 -56.29 23.12
C ALA A 73 -115.72 -54.84 23.49
N ARG A 74 -116.64 -54.67 24.45
CA ARG A 74 -117.14 -53.37 24.90
C ARG A 74 -116.12 -52.58 25.72
N LYS A 75 -115.11 -53.23 26.31
CA LYS A 75 -114.03 -52.60 27.07
C LYS A 75 -112.99 -51.84 26.22
N GLY A 76 -113.06 -51.88 24.89
CA GLY A 76 -112.29 -50.99 23.99
C GLY A 76 -110.76 -51.10 24.05
N GLN A 77 -110.23 -52.09 24.79
CA GLN A 77 -108.81 -52.21 25.13
C GLN A 77 -107.92 -52.46 23.90
N HIS A 78 -108.48 -53.10 22.86
CA HIS A 78 -107.81 -53.29 21.56
C HIS A 78 -107.63 -51.96 20.79
N ALA A 79 -108.60 -51.05 20.84
CA ALA A 79 -108.48 -49.75 20.18
C ALA A 79 -107.41 -48.86 20.82
N VAL A 80 -107.28 -48.93 22.15
CA VAL A 80 -106.21 -48.22 22.89
C VAL A 80 -104.83 -48.81 22.55
N ARG A 81 -104.73 -50.14 22.47
CA ARG A 81 -103.47 -50.81 22.07
C ARG A 81 -103.07 -50.43 20.64
N ASP A 82 -104.02 -50.40 19.69
CA ASP A 82 -103.76 -49.98 18.30
C ASP A 82 -103.35 -48.51 18.19
N ALA A 83 -103.98 -47.61 18.96
CA ALA A 83 -103.59 -46.21 19.00
C ALA A 83 -102.17 -46.03 19.56
N ASN A 84 -101.81 -46.79 20.60
CA ASN A 84 -100.46 -46.79 21.16
C ASN A 84 -99.42 -47.37 20.20
N VAL A 85 -99.76 -48.45 19.49
CA VAL A 85 -98.88 -49.02 18.45
C VAL A 85 -98.68 -48.00 17.33
N LYS A 86 -99.75 -47.43 16.77
CA LYS A 86 -99.65 -46.40 15.71
C LYS A 86 -98.85 -45.17 16.15
N SER A 87 -99.03 -44.72 17.39
CA SER A 87 -98.25 -43.62 17.97
C SER A 87 -96.77 -43.99 18.09
N GLY A 88 -96.45 -45.20 18.55
CA GLY A 88 -95.09 -45.74 18.62
C GLY A 88 -94.44 -45.87 17.24
N THR A 89 -95.14 -46.45 16.26
CA THR A 89 -94.62 -46.59 14.89
C THR A 89 -94.36 -45.22 14.25
N ARG A 90 -95.26 -44.24 14.47
CA ARG A 90 -95.06 -42.88 13.98
C ARG A 90 -93.83 -42.23 14.61
N LYS A 91 -93.60 -42.41 15.92
CA LYS A 91 -92.38 -41.90 16.59
C LYS A 91 -91.12 -42.54 16.00
N SER A 92 -91.10 -43.86 15.83
CA SER A 92 -89.95 -44.56 15.25
C SER A 92 -89.67 -44.17 13.79
N ILE A 93 -90.71 -43.88 12.99
CA ILE A 93 -90.52 -43.36 11.61
C ILE A 93 -89.89 -41.97 11.64
N VAL A 94 -90.38 -41.08 12.52
CA VAL A 94 -89.81 -39.72 12.65
C VAL A 94 -88.35 -39.78 13.15
N GLU A 95 -88.05 -40.66 14.10
CA GLU A 95 -86.67 -40.90 14.57
C GLU A 95 -85.78 -41.45 13.44
N TYR A 96 -86.31 -42.37 12.61
CA TYR A 96 -85.59 -42.89 11.45
C TYR A 96 -85.30 -41.80 10.42
N GLU A 97 -86.31 -40.98 10.07
CA GLU A 97 -86.14 -39.85 9.14
C GLU A 97 -85.12 -38.82 9.66
N GLN A 98 -85.11 -38.57 10.98
CA GLN A 98 -84.11 -37.71 11.63
C GLN A 98 -82.70 -38.31 11.60
N LEU A 99 -82.56 -39.61 11.88
CA LEU A 99 -81.26 -40.29 11.80
C LEU A 99 -80.77 -40.36 10.35
N GLU A 100 -81.68 -40.53 9.39
CA GLU A 100 -81.36 -40.52 7.95
C GLU A 100 -80.99 -39.12 7.46
N SER A 101 -81.59 -38.05 7.99
CA SER A 101 -81.12 -36.68 7.71
C SER A 101 -79.72 -36.44 8.28
N VAL A 102 -79.47 -36.83 9.54
CA VAL A 102 -78.13 -36.71 10.14
C VAL A 102 -77.08 -37.52 9.36
N LEU A 103 -77.39 -38.76 8.96
CA LEU A 103 -76.48 -39.56 8.14
C LEU A 103 -76.19 -38.95 6.78
N ARG A 104 -77.16 -38.25 6.17
CA ARG A 104 -76.93 -37.51 4.93
C ARG A 104 -76.00 -36.33 5.14
N ASP A 105 -76.20 -35.58 6.22
CA ASP A 105 -75.37 -34.42 6.56
C ASP A 105 -73.93 -34.86 6.88
N GLU A 106 -73.74 -35.92 7.68
CA GLU A 106 -72.43 -36.50 8.00
C GLU A 106 -71.71 -37.02 6.74
N ARG A 107 -72.43 -37.67 5.82
CA ARG A 107 -71.85 -38.10 4.53
C ARG A 107 -71.45 -36.92 3.65
N ALA A 108 -72.23 -35.84 3.66
CA ALA A 108 -71.88 -34.61 2.94
C ALA A 108 -70.62 -33.96 3.53
N GLN A 109 -70.53 -33.86 4.86
CA GLN A 109 -69.34 -33.36 5.55
C GLN A 109 -68.12 -34.24 5.28
N GLN A 110 -68.27 -35.56 5.27
CA GLN A 110 -67.17 -36.48 4.95
C GLN A 110 -66.67 -36.28 3.52
N ALA A 111 -67.57 -36.08 2.54
CA ALA A 111 -67.20 -35.78 1.16
C ALA A 111 -66.49 -34.41 1.02
N GLU A 112 -66.92 -33.40 1.78
CA GLU A 112 -66.24 -32.10 1.85
C GLU A 112 -64.83 -32.22 2.44
N LEU A 113 -64.67 -32.97 3.53
CA LEU A 113 -63.37 -33.23 4.14
C LEU A 113 -62.44 -34.00 3.21
N ASP A 114 -62.93 -34.99 2.47
CA ASP A 114 -62.14 -35.72 1.48
C ASP A 114 -61.67 -34.80 0.35
N CYS A 115 -62.54 -33.88 -0.11
CA CYS A 115 -62.17 -32.87 -1.11
C CYS A 115 -61.10 -31.90 -0.57
N LEU A 116 -61.26 -31.42 0.66
CA LEU A 116 -60.28 -30.55 1.31
C LEU A 116 -58.94 -31.26 1.56
N ASN A 117 -58.97 -32.55 1.93
CA ASN A 117 -57.78 -33.35 2.14
C ASN A 117 -57.04 -33.59 0.80
N TYR A 118 -57.78 -33.85 -0.28
CA TYR A 118 -57.21 -33.93 -1.63
C TYR A 118 -56.55 -32.62 -2.06
N LEU A 119 -57.23 -31.48 -1.85
CA LEU A 119 -56.67 -30.15 -2.13
C LEU A 119 -55.42 -29.86 -1.29
N ALA A 120 -55.45 -30.20 0.00
CA ALA A 120 -54.29 -30.05 0.89
C ALA A 120 -53.11 -30.92 0.43
N GLN A 121 -53.35 -32.19 0.08
CA GLN A 121 -52.30 -33.08 -0.44
C GLN A 121 -51.71 -32.57 -1.75
N LYS A 122 -52.56 -32.10 -2.68
CA LYS A 122 -52.11 -31.48 -3.93
C LYS A 122 -51.25 -30.25 -3.67
N ASN A 123 -51.68 -29.38 -2.76
CA ASN A 123 -50.91 -28.19 -2.36
C ASN A 123 -49.58 -28.56 -1.69
N VAL A 124 -49.54 -29.59 -0.85
CA VAL A 124 -48.30 -30.11 -0.23
C VAL A 124 -47.33 -30.61 -1.29
N ILE A 125 -47.82 -31.33 -2.31
CA ILE A 125 -46.98 -31.82 -3.43
C ILE A 125 -46.49 -30.65 -4.31
N GLU A 126 -47.32 -29.64 -4.55
CA GLU A 126 -46.91 -28.45 -5.32
C GLU A 126 -45.89 -27.60 -4.55
N LEU A 127 -46.03 -27.49 -3.23
CA LEU A 127 -45.07 -26.79 -2.37
C LEU A 127 -43.78 -27.58 -2.23
N SER A 128 -43.82 -28.90 -2.06
CA SER A 128 -42.61 -29.73 -1.93
C SER A 128 -41.76 -29.74 -3.20
N LYS A 129 -42.37 -29.54 -4.38
CA LYS A 129 -41.63 -29.34 -5.64
C LYS A 129 -40.94 -27.97 -5.74
N LYS A 130 -41.43 -26.97 -5.01
CA LYS A 130 -40.90 -25.60 -5.02
C LYS A 130 -39.89 -25.36 -3.90
N VAL A 131 -40.01 -26.10 -2.79
CA VAL A 131 -39.05 -26.06 -1.69
C VAL A 131 -37.81 -26.85 -2.13
N PRO A 132 -36.63 -26.21 -2.19
CA PRO A 132 -35.39 -26.90 -2.49
C PRO A 132 -35.16 -28.03 -1.48
N THR A 133 -34.62 -29.15 -1.94
CA THR A 133 -34.23 -30.23 -1.04
C THR A 133 -33.03 -29.76 -0.21
N GLU A 134 -32.82 -30.29 1.00
CA GLU A 134 -31.65 -29.98 1.82
C GLU A 134 -30.32 -30.19 1.06
N ALA A 135 -30.28 -31.16 0.14
CA ALA A 135 -29.15 -31.37 -0.76
C ALA A 135 -28.97 -30.24 -1.81
N ASP A 136 -30.06 -29.67 -2.32
CA ASP A 136 -30.02 -28.54 -3.25
C ASP A 136 -29.55 -27.28 -2.53
N GLU A 137 -29.98 -27.06 -1.28
CA GLU A 137 -29.53 -25.94 -0.45
C GLU A 137 -28.04 -26.04 -0.13
N LEU A 138 -27.56 -27.23 0.26
CA LEU A 138 -26.12 -27.49 0.46
C LEU A 138 -25.32 -27.25 -0.82
N GLY A 139 -25.83 -27.71 -1.98
CA GLY A 139 -25.23 -27.44 -3.27
C GLY A 139 -25.19 -25.96 -3.63
N MET A 140 -26.24 -25.19 -3.31
CA MET A 140 -26.28 -23.74 -3.50
C MET A 140 -25.26 -23.02 -2.59
N ILE A 141 -25.16 -23.41 -1.32
CA ILE A 141 -24.19 -22.87 -0.36
C ILE A 141 -22.76 -23.17 -0.81
N GLU A 142 -22.48 -24.40 -1.25
CA GLU A 142 -21.16 -24.78 -1.73
C GLU A 142 -20.80 -24.02 -3.03
N ASN A 143 -21.75 -23.86 -3.95
CA ASN A 143 -21.57 -23.05 -5.15
C ASN A 143 -21.34 -21.57 -4.84
N ALA A 144 -22.02 -21.02 -3.83
CA ALA A 144 -21.81 -19.65 -3.36
C ALA A 144 -20.42 -19.49 -2.72
N ASN A 145 -20.03 -20.41 -1.86
CA ASN A 145 -18.69 -20.44 -1.24
C ASN A 145 -17.58 -20.58 -2.30
N ASN A 146 -17.77 -21.44 -3.31
CA ASN A 146 -16.83 -21.59 -4.42
C ASN A 146 -16.76 -20.33 -5.30
N ARG A 147 -17.83 -19.55 -5.43
CA ARG A 147 -17.80 -18.23 -6.08
C ARG A 147 -17.07 -17.20 -5.22
N LEU A 148 -17.35 -17.16 -3.91
CA LEU A 148 -16.66 -16.29 -2.96
C LEU A 148 -15.15 -16.51 -2.99
N ARG A 149 -14.69 -17.77 -2.85
CA ARG A 149 -13.27 -18.13 -2.93
C ARG A 149 -12.61 -17.68 -4.24
N ARG A 150 -13.30 -17.81 -5.38
CA ARG A 150 -12.80 -17.34 -6.67
C ARG A 150 -12.67 -15.81 -6.73
N MET A 151 -13.63 -15.09 -6.16
CA MET A 151 -13.60 -13.63 -6.10
C MET A 151 -12.51 -13.14 -5.14
N GLU A 152 -12.34 -13.77 -3.99
CA GLU A 152 -11.26 -13.50 -3.04
C GLU A 152 -9.89 -13.73 -3.68
N ASN A 153 -9.70 -14.86 -4.38
CA ASN A 153 -8.45 -15.14 -5.09
C ASN A 153 -8.17 -14.11 -6.20
N ARG A 154 -9.19 -13.66 -6.93
CA ARG A 154 -9.03 -12.60 -7.94
C ARG A 154 -8.66 -11.26 -7.29
N LEU A 155 -9.27 -10.94 -6.15
CA LEU A 155 -8.96 -9.72 -5.40
C LEU A 155 -7.54 -9.74 -4.86
N ASP A 156 -7.10 -10.86 -4.27
CA ASP A 156 -5.74 -11.05 -3.78
C ASP A 156 -4.72 -10.94 -4.91
N LEU A 157 -4.98 -11.58 -6.07
CA LEU A 157 -4.10 -11.47 -7.23
C LEU A 157 -4.03 -10.04 -7.77
N ALA A 158 -5.15 -9.32 -7.84
CA ALA A 158 -5.19 -7.92 -8.25
C ALA A 158 -4.41 -7.03 -7.26
N THR A 159 -4.57 -7.26 -5.96
CA THR A 159 -3.86 -6.55 -4.89
C THR A 159 -2.35 -6.78 -4.98
N LYS A 160 -1.92 -8.04 -5.17
CA LYS A 160 -0.51 -8.39 -5.37
C LYS A 160 0.08 -7.69 -6.59
N ARG A 161 -0.63 -7.72 -7.73
CA ARG A 161 -0.21 -7.00 -8.95
C ARG A 161 -0.09 -5.50 -8.72
N PHE A 162 -1.07 -4.90 -8.04
CA PHE A 162 -1.02 -3.49 -7.68
C PHE A 162 0.19 -3.16 -6.81
N CYS A 163 0.49 -3.98 -5.79
CA CYS A 163 1.66 -3.80 -4.94
C CYS A 163 2.98 -3.88 -5.73
N VAL A 164 3.10 -4.80 -6.69
CA VAL A 164 4.27 -4.89 -7.58
C VAL A 164 4.43 -3.62 -8.42
N VAL A 165 3.35 -3.20 -9.10
CA VAL A 165 3.38 -1.96 -9.91
C VAL A 165 3.70 -0.73 -9.06
N ASN A 166 3.23 -0.68 -7.81
CA ASN A 166 3.53 0.42 -6.90
C ASN A 166 4.99 0.40 -6.43
N ALA A 167 5.55 -0.78 -6.18
CA ALA A 167 6.97 -0.94 -5.87
C ALA A 167 7.87 -0.52 -7.04
N ASP A 168 7.50 -0.88 -8.27
CA ASP A 168 8.23 -0.46 -9.46
C ASP A 168 8.07 1.05 -9.72
N ASN A 169 6.89 1.62 -9.52
CA ASN A 169 6.69 3.08 -9.55
C ASN A 169 7.58 3.81 -8.54
N LYS A 170 7.72 3.25 -7.32
CA LYS A 170 8.62 3.81 -6.30
C LYS A 170 10.07 3.81 -6.79
N LYS A 171 10.56 2.71 -7.38
CA LYS A 171 11.92 2.64 -7.95
C LYS A 171 12.13 3.67 -9.06
N VAL A 172 11.16 3.83 -9.96
CA VAL A 172 11.23 4.84 -11.03
C VAL A 172 11.27 6.26 -10.46
N ARG A 173 10.51 6.56 -9.40
CA ARG A 173 10.56 7.87 -8.73
C ARG A 173 11.90 8.12 -8.06
N GLU A 174 12.47 7.11 -7.41
CA GLU A 174 13.81 7.19 -6.80
C GLU A 174 14.88 7.44 -7.87
N GLU A 175 14.77 6.77 -9.02
CA GLU A 175 15.67 6.95 -10.15
C GLU A 175 15.55 8.34 -10.78
N ILE A 176 14.32 8.84 -11.00
CA ILE A 176 14.09 10.22 -11.46
C ILE A 176 14.72 11.21 -10.48
N HIS A 177 14.54 11.00 -9.17
CA HIS A 177 15.13 11.87 -8.16
C HIS A 177 16.66 11.84 -8.20
N ARG A 178 17.27 10.65 -8.32
CA ARG A 178 18.73 10.49 -8.48
C ARG A 178 19.23 11.27 -9.69
N LEU A 179 18.60 11.10 -10.86
CA LEU A 179 18.98 11.78 -12.10
C LEU A 179 18.82 13.31 -11.99
N LEU A 180 17.79 13.80 -11.28
CA LEU A 180 17.62 15.24 -11.04
C LEU A 180 18.73 15.82 -10.16
N VAL A 181 19.16 15.09 -9.12
CA VAL A 181 20.29 15.48 -8.27
C VAL A 181 21.59 15.51 -9.07
N GLU A 182 21.85 14.49 -9.89
CA GLU A 182 23.03 14.43 -10.76
C GLU A 182 23.03 15.57 -11.78
N ARG A 183 21.90 15.85 -12.42
CA ARG A 183 21.75 16.99 -13.34
C ARG A 183 22.02 18.31 -12.63
N ASN A 184 21.55 18.48 -11.40
CA ASN A 184 21.82 19.68 -10.62
C ASN A 184 23.32 19.82 -10.30
N GLY A 185 23.96 18.72 -9.89
CA GLY A 185 25.41 18.68 -9.68
C GLY A 185 26.20 19.06 -10.93
N PHE A 186 25.82 18.50 -12.08
CA PHE A 186 26.40 18.83 -13.38
C PHE A 186 26.23 20.32 -13.71
N ASN A 187 25.02 20.88 -13.55
CA ASN A 187 24.76 22.28 -13.82
C ASN A 187 25.58 23.23 -12.93
N ILE A 188 25.77 22.90 -11.65
CA ILE A 188 26.63 23.67 -10.76
C ILE A 188 28.07 23.67 -11.27
N GLN A 189 28.60 22.50 -11.65
CA GLN A 189 29.97 22.39 -12.16
C GLN A 189 30.15 23.06 -13.52
N TRP A 190 29.16 22.92 -14.40
CA TRP A 190 29.09 23.62 -15.69
C TRP A 190 29.15 25.13 -15.51
N ASN A 191 28.30 25.70 -14.66
CA ASN A 191 28.27 27.13 -14.38
C ASN A 191 29.58 27.63 -13.76
N ARG A 192 30.21 26.85 -12.87
CA ARG A 192 31.55 27.16 -12.33
C ARG A 192 32.61 27.20 -13.44
N THR A 193 32.59 26.23 -14.36
CA THR A 193 33.54 26.17 -15.48
C THR A 193 33.34 27.34 -16.45
N ILE A 194 32.08 27.68 -16.77
CA ILE A 194 31.75 28.88 -17.55
C ILE A 194 32.27 30.13 -16.83
N GLY A 195 32.03 30.26 -15.53
CA GLY A 195 32.52 31.40 -14.75
C GLY A 195 34.05 31.55 -14.81
N LYS A 196 34.79 30.44 -14.73
CA LYS A 196 36.27 30.44 -14.90
C LYS A 196 36.67 30.86 -16.31
N LEU A 197 35.97 30.37 -17.34
CA LEU A 197 36.24 30.73 -18.73
C LEU A 197 36.01 32.22 -18.98
N VAL A 198 34.92 32.78 -18.47
CA VAL A 198 34.62 34.22 -18.58
C VAL A 198 35.70 35.06 -17.91
N LYS A 199 36.11 34.71 -16.68
CA LYS A 199 37.22 35.39 -16.00
C LYS A 199 38.52 35.29 -16.80
N GLY A 200 38.84 34.11 -17.33
CA GLY A 200 40.00 33.91 -18.21
C GLY A 200 39.98 34.81 -19.44
N LYS A 201 38.81 34.99 -20.08
CA LYS A 201 38.65 35.92 -21.20
C LYS A 201 38.83 37.38 -20.79
N MET A 202 38.37 37.78 -19.60
CA MET A 202 38.60 39.13 -19.08
C MET A 202 40.09 39.39 -18.88
N TYR A 203 40.81 38.49 -18.20
CA TYR A 203 42.27 38.61 -18.06
C TYR A 203 42.99 38.69 -19.40
N LEU A 204 42.57 37.91 -20.39
CA LEU A 204 43.15 37.97 -21.72
C LEU A 204 42.88 39.33 -22.40
N MET A 205 41.68 39.90 -22.23
CA MET A 205 41.35 41.23 -22.72
C MET A 205 42.22 42.31 -22.06
N ASP A 206 42.40 42.25 -20.75
CA ASP A 206 43.26 43.19 -20.02
C ASP A 206 44.71 43.12 -20.52
N ILE A 207 45.23 41.91 -20.76
CA ILE A 207 46.57 41.72 -21.34
C ILE A 207 46.64 42.31 -22.75
N PHE A 208 45.60 42.15 -23.57
CA PHE A 208 45.55 42.78 -24.90
C PHE A 208 45.52 44.31 -24.81
N GLU A 209 44.80 44.87 -23.86
CA GLU A 209 44.77 46.32 -23.64
C GLU A 209 46.15 46.84 -23.21
N ILE A 210 46.79 46.19 -22.22
CA ILE A 210 48.15 46.53 -21.78
C ILE A 210 49.14 46.42 -22.93
N ALA A 211 49.08 45.36 -23.73
CA ALA A 211 49.94 45.18 -24.88
C ALA A 211 49.70 46.28 -25.94
N SER A 212 48.45 46.63 -26.20
CA SER A 212 48.08 47.68 -27.16
C SER A 212 48.61 49.05 -26.73
N VAL A 213 48.48 49.39 -25.45
CA VAL A 213 49.04 50.62 -24.86
C VAL A 213 50.57 50.61 -24.98
N ALA A 214 51.23 49.51 -24.61
CA ALA A 214 52.69 49.41 -24.71
C ALA A 214 53.20 49.56 -26.16
N PHE A 215 52.47 49.04 -27.15
CA PHE A 215 52.79 49.25 -28.56
C PHE A 215 52.60 50.71 -28.98
N ALA A 216 51.51 51.36 -28.55
CA ALA A 216 51.29 52.78 -28.83
C ALA A 216 52.39 53.67 -28.22
N ASP A 217 52.79 53.39 -26.98
CA ASP A 217 53.88 54.09 -26.27
C ASP A 217 55.22 53.91 -26.97
N ARG A 218 55.52 52.68 -27.42
CA ARG A 218 56.71 52.38 -28.22
C ARG A 218 56.70 53.20 -29.52
N ASP A 219 55.59 53.21 -30.24
CA ASP A 219 55.47 53.93 -31.52
C ASP A 219 55.59 55.45 -31.31
N GLU A 220 55.09 56.00 -30.21
CA GLU A 220 55.30 57.40 -29.84
C GLU A 220 56.79 57.68 -29.52
N CYS A 221 57.44 56.81 -28.74
CA CYS A 221 58.87 56.92 -28.45
C CYS A 221 59.72 56.87 -29.72
N CYS A 222 59.42 55.96 -30.65
CA CYS A 222 60.09 55.87 -31.94
C CYS A 222 59.92 57.16 -32.76
N ARG A 223 58.70 57.71 -32.84
CA ARG A 223 58.44 58.99 -33.51
C ARG A 223 59.20 60.16 -32.87
N LYS A 224 59.24 60.24 -31.54
CA LYS A 224 60.02 61.26 -30.81
C LYS A 224 61.52 61.12 -31.08
N LEU A 225 62.04 59.90 -31.08
CA LEU A 225 63.45 59.63 -31.39
C LEU A 225 63.80 60.05 -32.82
N GLU A 226 62.95 59.75 -33.80
CA GLU A 226 63.13 60.20 -35.18
C GLU A 226 63.13 61.73 -35.29
N ALA A 227 62.18 62.41 -34.63
CA ALA A 227 62.13 63.88 -34.60
C ALA A 227 63.41 64.48 -33.97
N LEU A 228 63.92 63.89 -32.89
CA LEU A 228 65.17 64.32 -32.27
C LEU A 228 66.38 64.11 -33.18
N LYS A 229 66.44 62.98 -33.92
CA LYS A 229 67.49 62.73 -34.92
C LYS A 229 67.49 63.79 -36.01
N TRP A 230 66.32 64.11 -36.56
CA TRP A 230 66.17 65.17 -37.56
C TRP A 230 66.57 66.53 -37.00
N LYS A 231 66.10 66.89 -35.80
CA LYS A 231 66.48 68.15 -35.13
C LYS A 231 67.98 68.24 -34.92
N GLY A 232 68.63 67.16 -34.47
CA GLY A 232 70.07 67.09 -34.30
C GLY A 232 70.84 67.26 -35.61
N LEU A 233 70.37 66.63 -36.70
CA LEU A 233 70.95 66.79 -38.04
C LEU A 233 70.82 68.25 -38.54
N PHE A 234 69.64 68.86 -38.41
CA PHE A 234 69.42 70.26 -38.79
C PHE A 234 70.30 71.21 -37.99
N GLN A 235 70.41 71.00 -36.68
CA GLN A 235 71.25 71.79 -35.80
C GLN A 235 72.73 71.68 -36.19
N LEU A 236 73.22 70.46 -36.43
CA LEU A 236 74.59 70.23 -36.91
C LEU A 236 74.85 70.94 -38.24
N ASN A 237 73.93 70.84 -39.21
CA ASN A 237 74.06 71.51 -40.49
C ASN A 237 74.06 73.04 -40.34
N ARG A 238 73.26 73.59 -39.41
CA ARG A 238 73.27 75.02 -39.08
C ARG A 238 74.61 75.43 -38.49
N ASP A 239 75.11 74.68 -37.52
CA ASP A 239 76.38 74.99 -36.84
C ASP A 239 77.56 74.90 -37.82
N ILE A 240 77.56 73.95 -38.76
CA ILE A 240 78.55 73.88 -39.85
C ILE A 240 78.47 75.13 -40.73
N ALA A 241 77.27 75.59 -41.11
CA ALA A 241 77.10 76.78 -41.94
C ALA A 241 77.53 78.06 -41.20
N GLU A 242 77.22 78.19 -39.90
CA GLU A 242 77.68 79.29 -39.05
C GLU A 242 79.21 79.29 -38.93
N MET A 243 79.83 78.13 -38.68
CA MET A 243 81.29 77.97 -38.64
C MET A 243 81.95 78.35 -39.97
N GLN A 244 81.39 77.93 -41.10
CA GLN A 244 81.87 78.32 -42.43
C GLN A 244 81.75 79.83 -42.67
N ALA A 245 80.68 80.47 -42.17
CA ALA A 245 80.52 81.92 -42.24
C ALA A 245 81.55 82.65 -41.37
N PHE A 246 81.80 82.18 -40.15
CA PHE A 246 82.85 82.72 -39.28
C PHE A 246 84.25 82.53 -39.87
N GLU A 247 84.55 81.37 -40.46
CA GLU A 247 85.80 81.15 -41.19
C GLU A 247 85.92 82.11 -42.38
N GLY A 248 84.82 82.35 -43.10
CA GLY A 248 84.75 83.35 -44.17
C GLY A 248 85.07 84.76 -43.69
N GLU A 249 84.43 85.21 -42.60
CA GLU A 249 84.66 86.52 -42.00
C GLU A 249 86.07 86.63 -41.42
N LEU A 250 86.58 85.61 -40.73
CA LEU A 250 87.94 85.59 -40.21
C LEU A 250 88.96 85.69 -41.34
N ASN A 251 88.75 84.98 -42.45
CA ASN A 251 89.60 85.10 -43.64
C ASN A 251 89.52 86.50 -44.26
N HIS A 252 88.34 87.13 -44.25
CA HIS A 252 88.18 88.52 -44.70
C HIS A 252 88.90 89.50 -43.78
N LEU A 253 88.74 89.37 -42.46
CA LEU A 253 89.44 90.17 -41.45
C LEU A 253 90.95 89.96 -41.50
N ALA A 254 91.44 88.74 -41.68
CA ALA A 254 92.87 88.46 -41.84
C ALA A 254 93.43 89.12 -43.11
N LYS A 255 92.68 89.10 -44.22
CA LYS A 255 93.05 89.84 -45.44
C LYS A 255 93.00 91.36 -45.23
N LEU A 256 92.02 91.85 -44.48
CA LEU A 256 91.90 93.26 -44.14
C LEU A 256 93.01 93.70 -43.19
N GLU A 257 93.36 92.91 -42.18
CA GLU A 257 94.47 93.12 -41.28
C GLU A 257 95.77 93.14 -42.07
N GLU A 258 95.98 92.17 -42.97
CA GLU A 258 97.15 92.17 -43.85
C GLU A 258 97.16 93.43 -44.74
N PHE A 259 96.02 93.82 -45.32
CA PHE A 259 95.88 95.05 -46.08
C PHE A 259 96.16 96.30 -45.22
N LEU A 260 95.67 96.36 -43.98
CA LEU A 260 95.89 97.45 -43.04
C LEU A 260 97.30 97.43 -42.47
N ARG A 261 97.96 96.29 -42.34
CA ARG A 261 99.37 96.14 -41.98
C ARG A 261 100.24 96.70 -43.10
N VAL A 262 99.87 96.41 -44.35
CA VAL A 262 100.49 96.98 -45.55
C VAL A 262 100.22 98.49 -45.68
N LYS A 263 99.00 98.96 -45.34
CA LYS A 263 98.62 100.39 -45.40
C LYS A 263 99.00 101.19 -44.14
N GLY A 264 99.28 100.51 -43.03
CA GLY A 264 99.40 101.02 -41.66
C GLY A 264 100.82 101.41 -41.25
N SER A 265 101.70 101.60 -42.23
CA SER A 265 102.89 102.43 -42.01
C SER A 265 102.45 103.89 -41.82
N ARG A 266 102.22 104.25 -40.54
CA ARG A 266 101.84 105.55 -39.97
C ARG A 266 100.51 106.17 -40.44
N ARG A 267 99.58 106.26 -39.49
CA ARG A 267 98.95 107.51 -38.99
C ARG A 267 98.15 107.19 -37.73
N ILE A 268 98.58 107.74 -36.59
CA ILE A 268 97.75 107.87 -35.39
C ILE A 268 96.76 108.99 -35.71
N CYS A 269 95.46 108.71 -35.58
CA CYS A 269 94.43 109.75 -35.57
C CYS A 269 93.52 109.51 -34.36
N GLU A 270 93.50 110.54 -33.52
CA GLU A 270 92.49 110.97 -32.55
C GLU A 270 91.11 110.30 -32.72
N ALA A 271 90.83 109.28 -31.91
CA ALA A 271 89.51 108.66 -31.79
C ALA A 271 89.11 108.35 -30.34
N ASP A 272 89.71 109.04 -29.36
CA ASP A 272 89.54 108.72 -27.93
C ASP A 272 88.38 109.45 -27.24
N GLU A 273 87.73 110.43 -27.89
CA GLU A 273 86.66 111.20 -27.22
C GLU A 273 85.28 110.49 -27.20
N LYS A 274 85.10 109.38 -27.93
CA LYS A 274 83.85 108.59 -27.91
C LYS A 274 83.87 107.41 -26.94
N GLU A 275 85.04 107.02 -26.45
CA GLU A 275 85.18 105.89 -25.52
C GLU A 275 84.90 106.30 -24.06
N GLU A 276 85.19 107.55 -23.70
CA GLU A 276 84.92 108.11 -22.38
C GLU A 276 83.41 108.19 -22.05
N ILE A 277 82.56 108.44 -23.06
CA ILE A 277 81.10 108.55 -22.89
C ILE A 277 80.47 107.18 -22.62
N LYS A 278 80.93 106.12 -23.30
CA LYS A 278 80.46 104.75 -23.06
C LYS A 278 80.80 104.23 -21.67
N ARG A 279 82.00 104.55 -21.16
CA ARG A 279 82.37 104.19 -19.77
C ARG A 279 81.46 104.87 -18.75
N GLN A 280 80.99 106.10 -19.00
CA GLN A 280 80.07 106.79 -18.08
C GLN A 280 78.66 106.17 -18.10
N GLU A 281 78.17 105.73 -19.26
CA GLU A 281 76.89 105.00 -19.37
C GLU A 281 76.93 103.64 -18.66
N GLU A 282 78.05 102.91 -18.76
CA GLU A 282 78.26 101.64 -18.05
C GLU A 282 78.29 101.82 -16.51
N ILE A 283 78.90 102.91 -16.04
CA ILE A 283 78.90 103.25 -14.60
C ILE A 283 77.48 103.56 -14.12
N GLN A 284 76.70 104.33 -14.87
CA GLN A 284 75.30 104.64 -14.52
C GLN A 284 74.40 103.40 -14.53
N ALA A 285 74.60 102.47 -15.46
CA ALA A 285 73.88 101.20 -15.47
C ALA A 285 74.20 100.35 -14.22
N CYS A 286 75.47 100.31 -13.81
CA CYS A 286 75.92 99.63 -12.60
C CYS A 286 75.31 100.26 -11.33
N GLU A 287 75.26 101.59 -11.24
CA GLU A 287 74.62 102.30 -10.12
C GLU A 287 73.12 102.01 -10.03
N GLN A 288 72.41 101.93 -11.16
CA GLN A 288 70.99 101.56 -11.17
C GLN A 288 70.75 100.12 -10.73
N ASP A 289 71.63 99.19 -11.09
CA ASP A 289 71.51 97.80 -10.65
C ASP A 289 71.84 97.62 -9.16
N ILE A 290 72.82 98.38 -8.64
CA ILE A 290 73.08 98.45 -7.19
C ILE A 290 71.83 98.96 -6.46
N ALA A 291 71.21 100.04 -6.93
CA ALA A 291 70.00 100.58 -6.30
C ALA A 291 68.82 99.59 -6.29
N LYS A 292 68.67 98.79 -7.35
CA LYS A 292 67.66 97.71 -7.40
C LYS A 292 67.97 96.60 -6.39
N HIS A 293 69.24 96.22 -6.27
CA HIS A 293 69.66 95.20 -5.31
C HIS A 293 69.50 95.66 -3.86
N ASP A 294 69.78 96.94 -3.58
CA ASP A 294 69.52 97.54 -2.26
C ASP A 294 68.03 97.54 -1.92
N ALA A 295 67.16 97.93 -2.87
CA ALA A 295 65.71 97.88 -2.66
C ALA A 295 65.20 96.45 -2.40
N LEU A 296 65.74 95.44 -3.10
CA LEU A 296 65.40 94.04 -2.86
C LEU A 296 65.88 93.54 -1.48
N LEU A 297 67.04 94.01 -1.02
CA LEU A 297 67.53 93.67 0.32
C LEU A 297 66.65 94.28 1.41
N ASP A 298 66.18 95.51 1.23
CA ASP A 298 65.23 96.15 2.14
C ASP A 298 63.91 95.38 2.22
N GLU A 299 63.35 94.95 1.07
CA GLU A 299 62.15 94.10 1.05
C GLU A 299 62.37 92.75 1.78
N ILE A 300 63.55 92.15 1.65
CA ILE A 300 63.91 90.91 2.35
C ILE A 300 64.04 91.15 3.86
N PHE A 301 64.61 92.28 4.29
CA PHE A 301 64.72 92.64 5.70
C PHE A 301 63.34 92.89 6.32
N ASP A 302 62.45 93.56 5.62
CA ASP A 302 61.06 93.79 6.04
C ASP A 302 60.29 92.47 6.19
N TYR A 303 60.42 91.55 5.21
CA TYR A 303 59.78 90.24 5.28
C TYR A 303 60.31 89.37 6.44
N ALA A 304 61.62 89.38 6.66
CA ALA A 304 62.27 88.59 7.71
C ALA A 304 62.16 89.23 9.11
N GLY A 305 61.81 90.52 9.20
CA GLY A 305 61.74 91.30 10.42
C GLY A 305 63.08 91.42 11.15
N CYS A 306 64.19 91.42 10.41
CA CYS A 306 65.56 91.39 10.94
C CYS A 306 66.48 92.28 10.11
N GLU A 307 67.18 93.23 10.72
CA GLU A 307 68.02 94.23 10.02
C GLU A 307 69.44 93.74 9.65
N ARG A 308 69.78 92.47 9.91
CA ARG A 308 71.13 91.93 9.65
C ARG A 308 71.07 90.61 8.90
N VAL A 309 71.70 90.55 7.72
CA VAL A 309 71.79 89.36 6.86
C VAL A 309 72.21 88.08 7.60
N PRO A 310 73.24 88.09 8.49
CA PRO A 310 73.66 86.86 9.18
C PRO A 310 72.59 86.26 10.10
N LEU A 311 71.70 87.10 10.66
CA LEU A 311 70.62 86.64 11.54
C LEU A 311 69.51 85.95 10.74
N ILE A 312 69.21 86.47 9.53
CA ILE A 312 68.24 85.86 8.61
C ILE A 312 68.74 84.49 8.15
N ILE A 313 70.02 84.42 7.75
CA ILE A 313 70.63 83.15 7.33
C ILE A 313 70.56 82.12 8.46
N ASN A 314 70.92 82.50 9.68
CA ASN A 314 70.89 81.59 10.82
C ASN A 314 69.45 81.13 11.15
N ARG A 315 68.48 82.04 11.17
CA ARG A 315 67.07 81.70 11.40
C ARG A 315 66.51 80.78 10.31
N PHE A 316 66.88 81.03 9.05
CA PHE A 316 66.51 80.15 7.94
C PHE A 316 67.14 78.77 8.08
N GLN A 317 68.42 78.69 8.42
CA GLN A 317 69.10 77.40 8.67
C GLN A 317 68.45 76.63 9.82
N ILE A 318 68.12 77.28 10.93
CA ILE A 318 67.41 76.64 12.04
C ILE A 318 66.04 76.12 11.57
N SER A 319 65.26 76.94 10.87
CA SER A 319 63.95 76.54 10.36
C SER A 319 64.05 75.41 9.33
N GLU A 320 65.08 75.43 8.48
CA GLU A 320 65.36 74.37 7.50
C GLU A 320 65.70 73.05 8.20
N ILE A 321 66.54 73.09 9.23
CA ILE A 321 66.88 71.91 10.04
C ILE A 321 65.64 71.35 10.75
N GLU A 322 64.80 72.21 11.33
CA GLU A 322 63.54 71.80 11.98
C GLU A 322 62.56 71.19 10.97
N ASN A 323 62.36 71.83 9.82
CA ASN A 323 61.50 71.34 8.75
C ASN A 323 62.01 70.01 8.19
N PHE A 324 63.32 69.88 7.98
CA PHE A 324 63.92 68.64 7.51
C PHE A 324 63.79 67.51 8.54
N SER A 325 63.97 67.82 9.83
CA SER A 325 63.75 66.86 10.92
C SER A 325 62.29 66.41 10.99
N CYS A 326 61.34 67.33 10.82
CA CYS A 326 59.91 67.03 10.76
C CYS A 326 59.58 66.16 9.54
N PHE A 327 60.18 66.45 8.37
CA PHE A 327 60.02 65.63 7.17
C PHE A 327 60.55 64.21 7.35
N ILE A 328 61.72 64.04 7.99
CA ILE A 328 62.26 62.71 8.29
C ILE A 328 61.31 61.94 9.21
N LEU A 329 60.82 62.59 10.27
CA LEU A 329 59.86 61.96 11.19
C LEU A 329 58.58 61.54 10.45
N LEU A 330 58.04 62.41 9.58
CA LEU A 330 56.88 62.08 8.76
C LEU A 330 57.15 60.88 7.84
N CYS A 331 58.33 60.81 7.21
CA CYS A 331 58.72 59.67 6.38
C CYS A 331 58.80 58.37 7.19
N GLN A 332 59.37 58.41 8.41
CA GLN A 332 59.43 57.26 9.30
C GLN A 332 58.03 56.77 9.70
N VAL A 333 57.15 57.69 10.10
CA VAL A 333 55.75 57.36 10.46
C VAL A 333 54.99 56.79 9.27
N LEU A 334 55.20 57.33 8.07
CA LEU A 334 54.58 56.79 6.85
C LEU A 334 55.08 55.37 6.55
N GLN A 335 56.38 55.13 6.71
CA GLN A 335 56.96 53.80 6.53
C GLN A 335 56.40 52.80 7.56
N GLU A 336 56.33 53.18 8.83
CA GLU A 336 55.72 52.35 9.88
C GLU A 336 54.25 52.06 9.59
N SER A 337 53.49 53.07 9.15
CA SER A 337 52.08 52.92 8.75
C SER A 337 51.91 51.94 7.58
N ILE A 338 52.83 51.92 6.61
CA ILE A 338 52.83 50.95 5.50
C ILE A 338 53.10 49.54 6.04
N ILE A 339 54.06 49.37 6.95
CA ILE A 339 54.39 48.08 7.56
C ILE A 339 53.19 47.55 8.36
N LEU A 340 52.61 48.37 9.24
CA LEU A 340 51.45 47.99 10.03
C LEU A 340 50.24 47.61 9.17
N ARG A 341 50.00 48.31 8.06
CA ARG A 341 48.94 47.92 7.10
C ARG A 341 49.20 46.55 6.48
N ARG A 342 50.45 46.27 6.06
CA ARG A 342 50.81 44.95 5.52
C ARG A 342 50.63 43.84 6.55
N GLU A 343 51.08 44.06 7.79
CA GLU A 343 50.90 43.09 8.87
C GLU A 343 49.42 42.87 9.19
N GLN A 344 48.61 43.93 9.20
CA GLN A 344 47.17 43.83 9.39
C GLN A 344 46.52 42.97 8.29
N ASP A 345 46.91 43.15 7.03
CA ASP A 345 46.36 42.37 5.92
C ASP A 345 46.77 40.89 5.99
N VAL A 346 48.02 40.60 6.35
CA VAL A 346 48.49 39.23 6.61
C VAL A 346 47.71 38.60 7.76
N MET A 347 47.49 39.33 8.85
CA MET A 347 46.72 38.84 9.99
C MET A 347 45.26 38.58 9.63
N LYS A 348 44.63 39.46 8.84
CA LYS A 348 43.27 39.23 8.31
C LYS A 348 43.20 37.98 7.45
N GLN A 349 44.13 37.80 6.52
CA GLN A 349 44.21 36.59 5.69
C GLN A 349 44.33 35.33 6.56
N ARG A 350 45.22 35.35 7.56
CA ARG A 350 45.39 34.23 8.49
C ARG A 350 44.13 33.92 9.29
N ILE A 351 43.34 34.94 9.68
CA ILE A 351 42.05 34.75 10.34
C ILE A 351 41.04 34.09 9.40
N PHE A 352 40.98 34.52 8.14
CA PHE A 352 40.10 33.89 7.14
C PHE A 352 40.48 32.44 6.91
N ASP A 353 41.76 32.14 6.69
CA ASP A 353 42.25 30.77 6.51
C ASP A 353 41.92 29.88 7.72
N GLN A 354 42.06 30.40 8.94
CA GLN A 354 41.69 29.68 10.16
C GLN A 354 40.18 29.44 10.27
N ARG A 355 39.35 30.39 9.84
CA ARG A 355 37.89 30.22 9.81
C ARG A 355 37.49 29.12 8.84
N ASP A 356 38.05 29.12 7.63
CA ASP A 356 37.78 28.10 6.61
C ASP A 356 38.22 26.70 7.10
N LEU A 357 39.37 26.60 7.77
CA LEU A 357 39.85 25.34 8.36
C LEU A 357 38.97 24.87 9.52
N ASN A 358 38.38 25.77 10.30
CA ASN A 358 37.47 25.42 11.39
C ASN A 358 36.12 24.97 10.85
N GLU A 359 35.55 25.68 9.88
CA GLU A 359 34.29 25.29 9.22
C GLU A 359 34.42 23.91 8.56
N ALA A 360 35.53 23.66 7.85
CA ALA A 360 35.80 22.34 7.29
C ALA A 360 35.94 21.24 8.35
N ARG A 361 36.51 21.56 9.53
CA ARG A 361 36.60 20.62 10.66
C ARG A 361 35.24 20.35 11.29
N GLU A 362 34.41 21.37 11.48
CA GLU A 362 33.03 21.23 11.98
C GLU A 362 32.21 20.35 11.04
N GLU A 363 32.26 20.60 9.72
CA GLU A 363 31.53 19.79 8.74
C GLU A 363 31.98 18.31 8.77
N GLN A 364 33.29 18.05 8.95
CA GLN A 364 33.80 16.69 9.12
C GLN A 364 33.35 16.04 10.43
N GLN A 365 33.29 16.80 11.51
CA GLN A 365 32.78 16.31 12.80
C GLN A 365 31.29 15.98 12.71
N ASP A 366 30.48 16.85 12.09
CA ASP A 366 29.06 16.63 11.89
C ASP A 366 28.78 15.39 11.05
N LYS A 367 29.52 15.21 9.93
CA LYS A 367 29.45 13.99 9.12
C LYS A 367 29.81 12.74 9.93
N ARG A 368 30.83 12.83 10.78
CA ARG A 368 31.24 11.71 11.65
C ARG A 368 30.18 11.41 12.71
N ILE A 369 29.62 12.42 13.35
CA ILE A 369 28.54 12.28 14.33
C ILE A 369 27.32 11.66 13.67
N ALA A 370 26.90 12.15 12.50
CA ALA A 370 25.77 11.61 11.73
C ALA A 370 25.98 10.13 11.37
N LYS A 371 27.19 9.74 10.97
CA LYS A 371 27.53 8.34 10.70
C LYS A 371 27.45 7.49 11.96
N MET A 372 27.98 7.97 13.08
CA MET A 372 27.97 7.25 14.37
C MET A 372 26.55 7.13 14.93
N THR A 373 25.71 8.16 14.80
CA THR A 373 24.30 8.11 15.23
C THR A 373 23.50 7.14 14.38
N GLN A 374 23.72 7.10 13.06
CA GLN A 374 23.10 6.09 12.19
C GLN A 374 23.52 4.68 12.59
N GLN A 375 24.82 4.44 12.78
CA GLN A 375 25.33 3.13 13.22
C GLN A 375 24.74 2.72 14.58
N LEU A 376 24.63 3.65 15.53
CA LEU A 376 23.98 3.39 16.81
C LEU A 376 22.50 3.05 16.67
N ALA A 377 21.78 3.72 15.77
CA ALA A 377 20.37 3.42 15.50
C ALA A 377 20.20 2.01 14.92
N GLU A 378 21.04 1.63 13.95
CA GLU A 378 21.06 0.29 13.35
C GLU A 378 21.39 -0.79 14.40
N LEU A 379 22.41 -0.55 15.25
CA LEU A 379 22.79 -1.47 16.31
C LEU A 379 21.68 -1.64 17.36
N ARG A 380 21.00 -0.53 17.73
CA ARG A 380 19.85 -0.56 18.65
C ARG A 380 18.70 -1.35 18.05
N ALA A 381 18.35 -1.13 16.79
CA ALA A 381 17.30 -1.88 16.11
C ALA A 381 17.61 -3.38 16.04
N SER A 382 18.86 -3.74 15.70
CA SER A 382 19.28 -5.16 15.70
C SER A 382 19.24 -5.79 17.10
N THR A 383 19.63 -5.03 18.13
CA THR A 383 19.60 -5.50 19.52
C THR A 383 18.16 -5.71 20.01
N GLN A 384 17.26 -4.78 19.70
CA GLN A 384 15.83 -4.90 20.00
C GLN A 384 15.22 -6.13 19.32
N LEU A 385 15.49 -6.32 18.02
CA LEU A 385 15.01 -7.50 17.29
C LEU A 385 15.50 -8.80 17.93
N LYS A 386 16.78 -8.86 18.32
CA LYS A 386 17.34 -10.03 19.01
C LYS A 386 16.72 -10.25 20.39
N GLN A 387 16.45 -9.18 21.14
CA GLN A 387 15.72 -9.28 22.41
C GLN A 387 14.31 -9.81 22.22
N GLU A 388 13.59 -9.33 21.20
CA GLU A 388 12.24 -9.81 20.87
C GLU A 388 12.23 -11.28 20.47
N LEU A 389 13.16 -11.70 19.61
CA LEU A 389 13.35 -13.10 19.26
C LEU A 389 13.67 -13.96 20.49
N ASN A 390 14.54 -13.48 21.38
CA ASN A 390 14.88 -14.20 22.60
C ASN A 390 13.67 -14.30 23.55
N ASN A 391 12.89 -13.22 23.70
CA ASN A 391 11.67 -13.21 24.50
C ASN A 391 10.61 -14.18 23.93
N GLN A 392 10.47 -14.23 22.60
CA GLN A 392 9.59 -15.20 21.93
C GLN A 392 10.08 -16.63 22.16
N ALA A 393 11.40 -16.88 22.02
CA ALA A 393 12.00 -18.17 22.30
C ALA A 393 11.77 -18.59 23.75
N ASP A 394 12.01 -17.72 24.73
CA ASP A 394 11.75 -18.00 26.15
C ASP A 394 10.26 -18.25 26.40
N ALA A 395 9.34 -17.52 25.75
CA ALA A 395 7.90 -17.78 25.82
C ALA A 395 7.52 -19.16 25.25
N THR A 396 8.12 -19.57 24.13
CA THR A 396 7.91 -20.92 23.57
C THR A 396 8.48 -22.00 24.47
N ILE A 397 9.66 -21.78 25.07
CA ILE A 397 10.26 -22.70 26.03
C ILE A 397 9.32 -22.87 27.22
N ILE A 398 8.78 -21.79 27.80
CA ILE A 398 7.82 -21.87 28.90
C ILE A 398 6.57 -22.69 28.52
N LYS A 399 6.03 -22.51 27.30
CA LYS A 399 4.88 -23.30 26.82
C LYS A 399 5.22 -24.79 26.71
N VAL A 400 6.39 -25.12 26.15
CA VAL A 400 6.86 -26.51 26.02
C VAL A 400 7.10 -27.13 27.39
N LEU A 401 7.71 -26.39 28.33
CA LEU A 401 7.92 -26.84 29.72
C LEU A 401 6.60 -27.18 30.41
N LYS A 402 5.59 -26.32 30.26
CA LYS A 402 4.24 -26.58 30.79
C LYS A 402 3.57 -27.78 30.13
N GLY A 403 3.68 -27.91 28.80
CA GLY A 403 3.14 -29.06 28.09
C GLY A 403 3.79 -30.39 28.50
N ILE A 404 5.10 -30.38 28.77
CA ILE A 404 5.81 -31.56 29.32
C ILE A 404 5.33 -31.86 30.74
N ASP A 405 5.15 -30.85 31.60
CA ASP A 405 4.62 -31.02 32.95
C ASP A 405 3.19 -31.59 32.94
N GLU A 406 2.34 -31.14 32.02
CA GLU A 406 0.99 -31.70 31.80
C GLU A 406 1.04 -33.16 31.32
N LEU A 407 1.95 -33.51 30.40
CA LEU A 407 2.13 -34.89 29.93
C LEU A 407 2.63 -35.82 31.04
N VAL A 408 3.56 -35.36 31.87
CA VAL A 408 4.07 -36.12 33.03
C VAL A 408 2.93 -36.39 34.03
N LYS A 409 2.05 -35.40 34.26
CA LYS A 409 0.86 -35.55 35.09
C LYS A 409 -0.17 -36.52 34.47
N LEU A 410 -0.40 -36.44 33.17
CA LEU A 410 -1.36 -37.29 32.45
C LEU A 410 -0.93 -38.76 32.42
N ALA A 411 0.36 -39.01 32.20
CA ALA A 411 0.95 -40.36 32.17
C ALA A 411 1.14 -40.98 33.57
N ARG A 412 0.84 -40.23 34.65
CA ARG A 412 1.03 -40.65 36.06
C ARG A 412 2.43 -41.22 36.34
N CYS A 413 3.47 -40.58 35.83
CA CYS A 413 4.84 -41.06 36.00
C CYS A 413 5.26 -41.04 37.48
N ASP A 414 5.88 -42.12 37.97
CA ASP A 414 6.43 -42.19 39.33
C ASP A 414 7.67 -41.29 39.48
N CYS A 415 7.45 -40.06 39.94
CA CYS A 415 8.49 -39.04 40.11
C CYS A 415 9.25 -39.17 41.45
N THR A 416 8.99 -40.21 42.24
CA THR A 416 9.63 -40.48 43.54
C THR A 416 11.15 -40.68 43.41
N SER A 417 11.61 -41.26 42.30
CA SER A 417 13.03 -41.42 41.98
C SER A 417 13.72 -40.11 41.55
N LEU A 418 12.96 -39.14 41.02
CA LEU A 418 13.43 -37.79 40.68
C LEU A 418 13.50 -36.87 41.90
N LEU A 419 12.57 -37.00 42.84
CA LEU A 419 12.48 -36.19 44.06
C LEU A 419 13.72 -36.34 44.98
N SER A 420 14.32 -37.52 45.04
CA SER A 420 15.57 -37.72 45.80
C SER A 420 16.80 -37.06 45.16
N LEU A 421 16.74 -36.78 43.84
CA LEU A 421 17.85 -36.27 43.04
C LEU A 421 17.73 -34.77 42.69
N LEU A 422 16.50 -34.22 42.69
CA LEU A 422 16.18 -32.82 42.37
C LEU A 422 15.78 -31.98 43.59
N GLY A 423 15.61 -32.59 44.77
CA GLY A 423 15.19 -31.89 45.99
C GLY A 423 13.78 -31.29 45.86
N ASN A 424 13.55 -30.12 46.48
CA ASN A 424 12.24 -29.44 46.52
C ASN A 424 11.74 -28.90 45.15
N HIS A 425 12.46 -29.14 44.04
CA HIS A 425 12.03 -28.72 42.71
C HIS A 425 11.10 -29.78 42.08
N THR A 426 9.83 -29.70 42.43
CA THR A 426 8.73 -30.52 41.88
C THR A 426 8.31 -30.11 40.46
N GLU A 427 8.73 -28.94 39.97
CA GLU A 427 8.34 -28.38 38.67
C GLU A 427 9.38 -28.61 37.56
N VAL A 428 8.90 -28.74 36.32
CA VAL A 428 9.74 -28.88 35.12
C VAL A 428 10.34 -27.51 34.73
N THR A 429 11.66 -27.38 34.87
CA THR A 429 12.47 -26.19 34.54
C THR A 429 13.47 -26.50 33.43
N LYS A 430 13.97 -25.47 32.73
CA LYS A 430 14.89 -25.59 31.56
C LYS A 430 16.09 -26.53 31.80
N TRP A 431 16.54 -26.64 33.05
CA TRP A 431 17.70 -27.45 33.44
C TRP A 431 17.38 -28.91 33.79
N ASN A 432 16.12 -29.23 34.14
CA ASN A 432 15.70 -30.55 34.58
C ASN A 432 14.84 -31.31 33.55
N VAL A 433 14.39 -30.65 32.48
CA VAL A 433 13.57 -31.23 31.38
C VAL A 433 14.06 -32.57 30.88
N SER A 434 15.38 -32.72 30.64
CA SER A 434 15.90 -33.95 30.03
C SER A 434 15.71 -35.17 30.92
N LYS A 435 15.67 -34.97 32.25
CA LYS A 435 15.43 -36.04 33.22
C LYS A 435 13.94 -36.41 33.26
N PHE A 436 13.04 -35.42 33.21
CA PHE A 436 11.59 -35.65 33.12
C PHE A 436 11.18 -36.34 31.81
N LEU A 437 11.75 -35.94 30.67
CA LEU A 437 11.50 -36.58 29.38
C LEU A 437 11.96 -38.04 29.34
N LYS A 438 13.11 -38.37 29.93
CA LYS A 438 13.58 -39.77 30.00
C LYS A 438 12.61 -40.66 30.78
N ILE A 439 12.06 -40.14 31.88
CA ILE A 439 11.12 -40.89 32.71
C ILE A 439 9.77 -41.03 32.01
N LEU A 440 9.27 -39.94 31.41
CA LEU A 440 8.11 -39.98 30.52
C LEU A 440 8.32 -41.00 29.38
N GLU A 441 9.50 -41.07 28.78
CA GLU A 441 9.82 -42.01 27.70
C GLU A 441 9.78 -43.47 28.17
N THR A 442 10.33 -43.79 29.35
CA THR A 442 10.22 -45.13 29.94
C THR A 442 8.77 -45.51 30.24
N GLU A 443 7.97 -44.61 30.81
CA GLU A 443 6.57 -44.90 31.14
C GLU A 443 5.65 -44.95 29.92
N VAL A 444 5.90 -44.12 28.92
CA VAL A 444 5.19 -44.23 27.63
C VAL A 444 5.59 -45.53 26.93
N LYS A 445 6.85 -45.97 27.01
CA LYS A 445 7.27 -47.28 26.48
C LYS A 445 6.62 -48.45 27.23
N THR A 446 6.44 -48.37 28.55
CA THR A 446 5.72 -49.40 29.32
C THR A 446 4.24 -49.39 28.99
N LEU A 447 3.60 -48.22 28.89
CA LEU A 447 2.21 -48.07 28.43
C LEU A 447 2.01 -48.61 27.00
N ILE A 448 2.94 -48.33 26.09
CA ILE A 448 2.94 -48.89 24.73
C ILE A 448 3.16 -50.41 24.77
N GLN A 449 4.06 -50.93 25.62
CA GLN A 449 4.23 -52.37 25.82
C GLN A 449 2.97 -53.04 26.40
N VAL A 450 2.23 -52.37 27.27
CA VAL A 450 0.96 -52.86 27.82
C VAL A 450 -0.15 -52.80 26.77
N ALA A 451 -0.19 -51.75 25.95
CA ALA A 451 -1.18 -51.59 24.88
C ALA A 451 -0.93 -52.48 23.66
N TYR A 452 0.33 -52.81 23.36
CA TYR A 452 0.73 -53.56 22.16
C TYR A 452 1.37 -54.94 22.42
N GLY A 453 1.57 -55.38 23.67
CA GLY A 453 2.47 -56.52 23.96
C GLY A 453 2.08 -57.43 25.14
N ALA A 454 1.05 -58.25 24.96
CA ALA A 454 0.90 -59.49 25.71
C ALA A 454 1.60 -60.68 25.02
N VAL A 455 2.94 -60.67 24.88
CA VAL A 455 3.74 -61.90 24.69
C VAL A 455 5.17 -61.70 25.22
N LYS A 456 5.52 -62.46 26.26
CA LYS A 456 6.89 -62.86 26.70
C LYS A 456 6.85 -64.40 26.81
N PRO A 457 7.96 -65.19 26.75
CA PRO A 457 9.28 -64.96 27.41
C PRO A 457 10.48 -65.65 26.64
N PRO A 458 11.62 -66.12 27.23
CA PRO A 458 12.47 -65.69 28.37
C PRO A 458 13.99 -65.57 28.04
N ALA A 459 14.78 -65.11 29.03
CA ALA A 459 16.25 -64.99 29.07
C ALA A 459 16.99 -66.34 29.30
N PRO A 460 18.34 -66.40 29.16
CA PRO A 460 19.21 -66.32 30.36
C PRO A 460 20.59 -65.65 30.16
N THR A 461 21.18 -65.22 31.28
CA THR A 461 22.57 -64.76 31.54
C THR A 461 23.41 -65.91 32.16
N PRO A 462 24.68 -65.77 32.65
CA PRO A 462 25.86 -64.95 32.27
C PRO A 462 27.21 -65.76 32.24
N LYS A 463 28.29 -65.20 31.66
CA LYS A 463 29.68 -65.11 32.20
C LYS A 463 30.67 -64.70 31.10
N GLY A 464 31.71 -63.95 31.49
CA GLY A 464 32.49 -63.09 30.60
C GLY A 464 33.96 -63.47 30.36
N ARG A 465 34.53 -62.61 29.50
CA ARG A 465 35.93 -62.25 29.23
C ARG A 465 36.69 -62.96 28.09
N LYS A 466 36.84 -62.13 27.04
CA LYS A 466 38.03 -61.83 26.21
C LYS A 466 38.41 -62.84 25.12
N GLY A 467 37.91 -62.57 23.92
CA GLY A 467 38.53 -62.86 22.62
C GLY A 467 38.20 -61.71 21.65
N PRO A 468 39.08 -61.36 20.70
CA PRO A 468 38.84 -60.26 19.75
C PRO A 468 38.11 -60.70 18.47
N ALA A 469 37.48 -59.70 17.84
CA ALA A 469 36.88 -59.68 16.50
C ALA A 469 35.58 -60.49 16.28
N GLU A 470 34.45 -59.82 16.49
CA GLU A 470 33.11 -60.29 16.10
C GLU A 470 32.80 -59.95 14.62
N PRO A 471 32.12 -60.86 13.88
CA PRO A 471 31.48 -60.60 12.59
C PRO A 471 30.19 -59.77 12.73
N PRO A 472 29.69 -59.15 11.63
CA PRO A 472 28.67 -58.10 11.71
C PRO A 472 27.28 -58.62 12.09
N ALA A 473 26.61 -57.88 12.96
CA ALA A 473 25.24 -58.12 13.40
C ALA A 473 24.22 -57.98 12.27
N THR A 474 23.40 -59.01 12.10
CA THR A 474 22.21 -59.03 11.25
C THR A 474 21.15 -58.06 11.80
N LYS A 475 20.92 -56.94 11.12
CA LYS A 475 19.76 -56.07 11.35
C LYS A 475 18.51 -56.70 10.74
N LEU A 476 17.51 -56.98 11.57
CA LEU A 476 16.13 -57.18 11.14
C LEU A 476 15.45 -55.80 11.07
N VAL A 477 14.72 -55.57 9.99
CA VAL A 477 14.09 -54.32 9.51
C VAL A 477 15.05 -53.46 8.67
N ALA A 478 14.80 -53.50 7.36
CA ALA A 478 15.38 -52.57 6.40
C ALA A 478 14.81 -51.16 6.66
N ASP A 479 15.70 -50.20 6.85
CA ASP A 479 15.36 -48.78 6.75
C ASP A 479 14.69 -48.53 5.37
N PRO A 480 13.59 -47.77 5.28
CA PRO A 480 13.00 -47.45 3.99
C PRO A 480 14.05 -46.74 3.14
N HIS A 481 14.29 -47.27 1.93
CA HIS A 481 15.13 -46.63 0.94
C HIS A 481 14.48 -45.30 0.54
N VAL A 482 14.93 -44.21 1.16
CA VAL A 482 14.62 -42.86 0.73
C VAL A 482 15.63 -42.52 -0.35
N GLU A 483 15.20 -42.58 -1.62
CA GLU A 483 15.90 -41.86 -2.67
C GLU A 483 15.92 -40.38 -2.29
N ILE A 484 17.10 -39.85 -1.99
CA ILE A 484 17.29 -38.41 -1.93
C ILE A 484 17.14 -37.93 -3.37
N VAL A 485 15.91 -37.58 -3.75
CA VAL A 485 15.63 -36.84 -4.97
C VAL A 485 16.39 -35.53 -4.85
N ARG A 486 17.58 -35.46 -5.44
CA ARG A 486 18.28 -34.20 -5.61
C ARG A 486 17.35 -33.33 -6.46
N PRO A 487 17.00 -32.11 -6.01
CA PRO A 487 16.24 -31.20 -6.84
C PRO A 487 16.92 -31.10 -8.20
N ASN A 488 16.17 -31.31 -9.29
CA ASN A 488 16.66 -31.02 -10.63
C ASN A 488 17.21 -29.59 -10.60
N ARG A 489 18.44 -29.39 -11.09
CA ARG A 489 19.01 -28.05 -11.21
C ARG A 489 17.99 -27.17 -11.94
N ILE A 490 17.75 -25.95 -11.43
CA ILE A 490 16.76 -25.00 -11.97
C ILE A 490 16.94 -24.82 -13.48
N GLU A 491 18.18 -24.89 -13.97
CA GLU A 491 18.60 -24.86 -15.38
C GLU A 491 17.93 -25.93 -16.28
N LYS A 492 17.43 -27.04 -15.72
CA LYS A 492 16.75 -28.12 -16.45
C LYS A 492 15.22 -28.10 -16.31
N LEU A 493 14.68 -27.35 -15.35
CA LEU A 493 13.23 -27.22 -15.12
C LEU A 493 12.64 -25.99 -15.79
N VAL A 494 13.47 -25.00 -16.10
CA VAL A 494 13.06 -23.76 -16.77
C VAL A 494 14.02 -23.54 -17.93
N PRO A 495 13.56 -23.58 -19.20
CA PRO A 495 14.35 -23.07 -20.31
C PRO A 495 14.74 -21.64 -19.97
N TYR A 496 16.05 -21.36 -19.89
CA TYR A 496 16.52 -20.01 -19.66
C TYR A 496 16.16 -19.16 -20.87
N GLN A 497 15.01 -18.49 -20.80
CA GLN A 497 14.69 -17.36 -21.65
C GLN A 497 15.36 -16.16 -21.00
N PRO A 498 16.49 -15.63 -21.54
CA PRO A 498 17.05 -14.41 -21.02
C PRO A 498 15.98 -13.31 -21.11
N CYS A 499 15.79 -12.55 -20.03
CA CYS A 499 14.83 -11.45 -20.07
C CYS A 499 15.30 -10.40 -21.08
N ALA A 500 14.36 -9.69 -21.72
CA ALA A 500 14.67 -8.71 -22.76
C ALA A 500 15.74 -7.70 -22.32
N TYR A 501 15.72 -7.28 -21.06
CA TYR A 501 16.73 -6.39 -20.48
C TYR A 501 18.13 -7.02 -20.38
N CYS A 502 18.25 -8.30 -20.05
CA CYS A 502 19.55 -8.97 -20.01
C CYS A 502 20.13 -9.19 -21.41
N VAL A 503 19.27 -9.36 -22.42
CA VAL A 503 19.70 -9.43 -23.83
C VAL A 503 20.12 -8.04 -24.31
N GLU A 504 19.36 -7.00 -24.00
CA GLU A 504 19.69 -5.62 -24.32
C GLU A 504 20.99 -5.18 -23.65
N ASP A 505 21.19 -5.45 -22.36
CA ASP A 505 22.41 -5.09 -21.63
C ASP A 505 23.63 -5.88 -22.15
N TYR A 506 23.44 -7.14 -22.57
CA TYR A 506 24.50 -7.91 -23.23
C TYR A 506 24.87 -7.35 -24.62
N ILE A 507 23.88 -6.94 -25.41
CA ILE A 507 24.09 -6.34 -26.74
C ILE A 507 24.73 -4.96 -26.62
N MET A 508 24.28 -4.14 -25.66
CA MET A 508 24.76 -2.77 -25.46
C MET A 508 26.17 -2.72 -24.89
N ASN A 509 26.58 -3.72 -24.11
CA ASN A 509 27.92 -3.83 -23.56
C ASN A 509 28.91 -4.58 -24.49
N LEU A 510 28.49 -4.99 -25.68
CA LEU A 510 29.41 -5.50 -26.71
C LEU A 510 30.18 -4.31 -27.33
N VAL A 511 31.34 -3.99 -26.74
CA VAL A 511 32.27 -3.02 -27.32
C VAL A 511 32.93 -3.67 -28.54
N PHE A 512 32.57 -3.20 -29.74
CA PHE A 512 33.18 -3.62 -31.00
C PHE A 512 34.51 -2.88 -31.20
N GLU A 513 35.64 -3.58 -31.07
CA GLU A 513 36.99 -3.03 -31.29
C GLU A 513 37.29 -2.69 -32.77
N THR A 514 36.37 -2.99 -33.69
CA THR A 514 36.48 -2.67 -35.12
C THR A 514 35.25 -1.90 -35.59
N PRO A 515 35.38 -0.87 -36.45
CA PRO A 515 34.25 -0.08 -36.94
C PRO A 515 33.22 -0.98 -37.62
N ALA A 516 31.99 -0.99 -37.08
CA ALA A 516 30.90 -1.80 -37.58
C ALA A 516 30.44 -1.29 -38.96
N VAL A 517 30.42 -2.17 -39.95
CA VAL A 517 29.82 -1.90 -41.27
C VAL A 517 28.30 -2.03 -41.15
N PRO A 518 27.49 -1.18 -41.81
CA PRO A 518 26.03 -1.26 -41.75
C PRO A 518 25.52 -2.65 -42.14
N ALA A 519 24.62 -3.22 -41.34
CA ALA A 519 24.00 -4.51 -41.62
C ALA A 519 23.25 -4.47 -42.96
N THR A 520 23.41 -5.50 -43.79
CA THR A 520 22.67 -5.65 -45.05
C THR A 520 21.20 -5.98 -44.77
N LYS A 521 20.29 -5.53 -45.65
CA LYS A 521 18.84 -5.74 -45.53
C LYS A 521 18.47 -7.21 -45.32
N GLU A 522 19.15 -8.11 -46.01
CA GLU A 522 18.96 -9.57 -45.92
C GLU A 522 19.29 -10.13 -44.52
N TYR A 523 20.29 -9.58 -43.83
CA TYR A 523 20.65 -10.01 -42.48
C TYR A 523 19.59 -9.59 -41.46
N VAL A 524 19.08 -8.36 -41.59
CA VAL A 524 18.00 -7.85 -40.73
C VAL A 524 16.73 -8.67 -40.93
N GLU A 525 16.35 -8.96 -42.16
CA GLU A 525 15.17 -9.79 -42.48
C GLU A 525 15.28 -11.22 -41.93
N SER A 526 16.49 -11.79 -41.84
CA SER A 526 16.71 -13.12 -41.25
C SER A 526 16.57 -13.19 -39.72
N ILE A 527 16.75 -12.08 -39.01
CA ILE A 527 16.60 -12.00 -37.54
C ILE A 527 15.13 -11.78 -37.17
N PHE A 528 14.42 -11.01 -37.98
CA PHE A 528 13.01 -10.64 -37.72
C PHE A 528 11.99 -11.55 -38.42
N HIS A 529 12.43 -12.69 -38.95
CA HIS A 529 11.51 -13.67 -39.53
C HIS A 529 10.73 -14.37 -38.40
N LEU A 530 9.50 -13.90 -38.17
CA LEU A 530 8.53 -14.53 -37.28
C LEU A 530 7.90 -15.72 -38.01
N GLU A 531 8.41 -16.93 -37.78
CA GLU A 531 7.72 -18.14 -38.23
C GLU A 531 6.74 -18.68 -37.17
N ASP A 532 5.52 -18.89 -37.67
CA ASP A 532 4.35 -19.64 -37.19
C ASP A 532 3.64 -19.32 -35.87
N ILE A 533 2.32 -19.19 -36.03
CA ILE A 533 1.31 -18.96 -35.01
C ILE A 533 1.14 -20.22 -34.16
N ASN A 534 1.57 -20.19 -32.90
CA ASN A 534 1.15 -21.18 -31.92
C ASN A 534 -0.30 -20.86 -31.50
N THR A 535 -1.26 -21.48 -32.19
CA THR A 535 -2.72 -21.21 -32.18
C THR A 535 -3.46 -21.46 -30.86
N LYS A 536 -2.77 -21.46 -29.71
CA LYS A 536 -3.41 -21.60 -28.40
C LYS A 536 -3.20 -20.41 -27.44
N PHE A 537 -2.22 -19.55 -27.68
CA PHE A 537 -1.90 -18.45 -26.75
C PHE A 537 -1.48 -17.11 -27.37
N GLU A 538 -1.50 -16.95 -28.70
CA GLU A 538 -1.10 -15.69 -29.37
C GLU A 538 0.28 -15.14 -28.92
N ILE A 539 1.22 -16.03 -28.57
CA ILE A 539 2.59 -15.65 -28.20
C ILE A 539 3.50 -15.86 -29.41
N TYR A 540 4.11 -14.77 -29.88
CA TYR A 540 5.13 -14.77 -30.92
C TYR A 540 6.47 -15.20 -30.34
N THR A 541 7.07 -16.27 -30.87
CA THR A 541 8.41 -16.71 -30.47
C THR A 541 9.45 -16.20 -31.45
N LEU A 542 10.39 -15.39 -30.96
CA LEU A 542 11.61 -15.02 -31.67
C LEU A 542 12.67 -16.10 -31.45
N THR A 543 12.95 -16.90 -32.47
CA THR A 543 14.09 -17.81 -32.50
C THR A 543 15.32 -17.04 -32.98
N ILE A 544 16.23 -16.72 -32.07
CA ILE A 544 17.55 -16.17 -32.46
C ILE A 544 18.34 -17.31 -33.13
N PRO A 545 18.70 -17.20 -34.42
CA PRO A 545 19.50 -18.23 -35.06
C PRO A 545 20.90 -18.28 -34.41
N ALA A 546 21.37 -19.49 -34.07
CA ALA A 546 22.69 -19.72 -33.47
C ALA A 546 23.89 -19.34 -34.38
N LYS A 547 23.64 -18.77 -35.57
CA LYS A 547 24.67 -18.39 -36.53
C LYS A 547 25.22 -17.01 -36.19
N ARG A 548 26.49 -16.99 -35.78
CA ARG A 548 27.29 -15.75 -35.62
C ARG A 548 27.37 -15.00 -36.95
N HIS A 549 27.45 -13.65 -36.87
CA HIS A 549 27.53 -12.74 -38.01
C HIS A 549 28.55 -13.22 -39.09
N PRO A 550 28.20 -13.27 -40.39
CA PRO A 550 29.02 -13.95 -41.40
C PRO A 550 30.32 -13.25 -41.80
N PHE A 551 30.63 -12.06 -41.27
CA PHE A 551 31.85 -11.33 -41.60
C PHE A 551 32.69 -11.08 -40.35
N ARG A 552 33.28 -12.16 -39.81
CA ARG A 552 34.56 -12.04 -39.11
C ARG A 552 35.62 -12.13 -40.21
N GLY A 553 36.26 -11.01 -40.53
CA GLY A 553 37.38 -11.00 -41.47
C GLY A 553 38.36 -12.12 -41.10
N LYS A 554 38.81 -12.89 -42.09
CA LYS A 554 39.93 -13.80 -41.90
C LYS A 554 41.11 -12.97 -41.37
N GLN A 555 41.67 -13.40 -40.26
CA GLN A 555 42.98 -12.93 -39.83
C GLN A 555 43.99 -13.48 -40.83
N ASP A 556 44.54 -12.59 -41.65
CA ASP A 556 45.87 -12.77 -42.24
C ASP A 556 46.90 -12.12 -41.30
#